data_AF-A0A1A9Q1P7-F1
#
_entry.id   AF-A0A1A9Q1P7-F1
#
_cell.length_a   1.000
_cell.length_b   1.000
_cell.length_c   1.000
_cell.angle_alpha   90.00
_cell.angle_beta   90.00
_cell.angle_gamma   90.00
#
_symmetry.space_group_name_H-M   'P 1'
#
loop_
_entity.id
_entity.type
_entity.pdbx_description
1 polymer ?
#
loop_
_entity_poly.entity_id
_entity_poly.type
_entity_poly.pdbx_seq_one_letter_code
_entity_poly.pdbx_strand_id
1 'polypeptide(L)'
;METKYSKPFVYEFITEKEVMNAANDLVKKGIDQKDIYVLTHEKERTDRIADNADVNTIGIKEEGLGTSIINVFQKTGDQLRNKMQELGLNEEEANFYEEKLDEGKILLFVKDLERIGEWLQERRCTYSI
;
A
#
# COMPACT_ATOMS: atom_id res chain seq x y z
N MET A 1 -11.64 18.65 -19.06
CA MET A 1 -10.50 18.54 -18.13
C MET A 1 -11.01 17.75 -16.95
N GLU A 2 -10.87 16.43 -17.00
CA GLU A 2 -11.59 15.52 -16.11
C GLU A 2 -10.61 14.89 -15.11
N THR A 3 -10.94 15.12 -13.83
CA THR A 3 -10.58 14.35 -12.61
C THR A 3 -9.11 14.13 -12.22
N LYS A 4 -8.44 15.19 -11.75
CA LYS A 4 -7.15 15.10 -11.00
C LYS A 4 -7.33 14.84 -9.48
N TYR A 5 -8.50 14.36 -9.05
CA TYR A 5 -8.90 14.24 -7.63
C TYR A 5 -9.58 12.90 -7.30
N SER A 6 -9.20 11.81 -7.95
CA SER A 6 -9.60 10.48 -7.44
C SER A 6 -8.75 10.18 -6.22
N LYS A 7 -9.35 10.33 -5.04
CA LYS A 7 -8.72 9.96 -3.77
C LYS A 7 -8.29 8.49 -3.82
N PRO A 8 -7.06 8.14 -3.45
CA PRO A 8 -6.65 6.75 -3.41
C PRO A 8 -7.43 6.01 -2.33
N PHE A 9 -7.73 4.74 -2.56
CA PHE A 9 -8.26 3.88 -1.52
C PHE A 9 -7.14 3.46 -0.59
N VAL A 10 -7.35 3.55 0.72
CA VAL A 10 -6.36 3.21 1.74
C VAL A 10 -6.82 1.99 2.52
N TYR A 11 -5.95 0.98 2.61
CA TYR A 11 -6.19 -0.23 3.39
C TYR A 11 -5.10 -0.41 4.44
N GLU A 12 -5.48 -0.70 5.69
CA GLU A 12 -4.56 -0.94 6.79
C GLU A 12 -4.29 -2.43 7.00
N PHE A 13 -3.03 -2.75 7.22
CA PHE A 13 -2.53 -4.11 7.46
C PHE A 13 -1.57 -4.12 8.64
N ILE A 14 -1.42 -5.29 9.25
CA ILE A 14 -0.51 -5.48 10.39
C ILE A 14 0.82 -6.06 9.93
N THR A 15 0.79 -6.93 8.92
CA THR A 15 1.96 -7.69 8.46
C THR A 15 2.23 -7.51 6.97
N GLU A 16 3.50 -7.56 6.59
CA GLU A 16 3.91 -7.45 5.18
C GLU A 16 3.33 -8.58 4.32
N LYS A 17 3.15 -9.76 4.89
CA LYS A 17 2.54 -10.91 4.21
C LYS A 17 1.11 -10.61 3.78
N GLU A 18 0.32 -9.96 4.63
CA GLU A 18 -1.05 -9.56 4.28
C GLU A 18 -1.09 -8.51 3.18
N VAL A 19 -0.21 -7.51 3.26
CA VAL A 19 -0.05 -6.47 2.23
C VAL A 19 0.31 -7.10 0.90
N MET A 20 1.24 -8.05 0.88
CA MET A 20 1.64 -8.77 -0.32
C MET A 20 0.51 -9.60 -0.91
N ASN A 21 -0.21 -10.34 -0.07
CA ASN A 21 -1.36 -11.11 -0.55
C ASN A 21 -2.42 -10.20 -1.15
N ALA A 22 -2.69 -9.05 -0.51
CA ALA A 22 -3.64 -8.08 -1.02
C ALA A 22 -3.17 -7.45 -2.34
N ALA A 23 -1.93 -6.99 -2.40
CA ALA A 23 -1.35 -6.42 -3.62
C ALA A 23 -1.31 -7.44 -4.76
N ASN A 24 -0.95 -8.70 -4.49
CA ASN A 24 -0.97 -9.76 -5.49
C ASN A 24 -2.38 -9.96 -6.05
N ASP A 25 -3.38 -9.97 -5.17
CA ASP A 25 -4.76 -10.16 -5.57
C ASP A 25 -5.27 -8.98 -6.41
N LEU A 26 -4.92 -7.74 -6.03
CA LEU A 26 -5.17 -6.55 -6.84
C LEU A 26 -4.51 -6.65 -8.23
N VAL A 27 -3.26 -7.12 -8.31
CA VAL A 27 -2.56 -7.35 -9.58
C VAL A 27 -3.25 -8.44 -10.41
N LYS A 28 -3.73 -9.51 -9.79
CA LYS A 28 -4.52 -10.56 -10.45
C LYS A 28 -5.86 -10.04 -10.97
N LYS A 29 -6.46 -9.05 -10.29
CA LYS A 29 -7.64 -8.29 -10.77
C LYS A 29 -7.29 -7.33 -11.92
N GLY A 30 -6.01 -7.25 -12.29
CA GLY A 30 -5.50 -6.45 -13.40
C GLY A 30 -5.18 -5.01 -13.02
N ILE A 31 -5.11 -4.69 -11.72
CA ILE A 31 -4.59 -3.40 -11.25
C ILE A 31 -3.08 -3.41 -11.44
N ASP A 32 -2.55 -2.35 -12.04
CA ASP A 32 -1.12 -2.26 -12.31
C ASP A 32 -0.35 -2.00 -11.00
N GLN A 33 0.82 -2.62 -10.85
CA GLN A 33 1.66 -2.45 -9.67
C GLN A 33 2.07 -0.98 -9.46
N LYS A 34 2.12 -0.17 -10.52
CA LYS A 34 2.40 1.27 -10.44
C LYS A 34 1.28 2.09 -9.78
N ASP A 35 0.07 1.52 -9.73
CA ASP A 35 -1.12 2.11 -9.14
C ASP A 35 -1.34 1.64 -7.70
N ILE A 36 -0.44 0.79 -7.19
CA ILE A 36 -0.41 0.25 -5.84
C ILE A 36 0.81 0.81 -5.10
N TYR A 37 0.60 1.47 -3.96
CA TYR A 37 1.66 2.05 -3.15
C TYR A 37 1.56 1.51 -1.74
N VAL A 38 2.69 1.13 -1.14
CA VAL A 38 2.74 0.65 0.24
C VAL A 38 3.52 1.64 1.07
N LEU A 39 2.92 2.18 2.13
CA LEU A 39 3.61 3.02 3.09
C LEU A 39 3.78 2.26 4.42
N THR A 40 4.98 2.32 4.98
CA THR A 40 5.30 1.73 6.29
C THR A 40 6.29 2.63 7.04
N HIS A 41 6.25 2.60 8.37
CA HIS A 41 7.27 3.28 9.17
C HIS A 41 8.61 2.57 9.04
N GLU A 42 9.71 3.33 9.04
CA GLU A 42 11.06 2.77 9.21
C GLU A 42 11.21 2.20 10.63
N LYS A 43 10.89 0.91 10.80
CA LYS A 43 11.39 0.10 11.91
C LYS A 43 12.28 -0.94 11.26
N GLU A 44 13.55 -0.99 11.67
CA GLU A 44 14.61 -1.91 11.23
C GLU A 44 14.10 -3.29 10.78
N ARG A 45 13.59 -3.39 9.55
CA ARG A 45 13.23 -4.65 8.90
C ARG A 45 14.25 -4.89 7.82
N THR A 46 15.42 -5.25 8.31
CA THR A 46 16.50 -5.86 7.53
C THR A 46 15.97 -7.18 7.00
N ASP A 47 15.74 -7.28 5.69
CA ASP A 47 16.55 -8.10 4.78
C ASP A 47 15.85 -8.20 3.41
N ARG A 48 16.61 -8.01 2.33
CA ARG A 48 16.25 -8.24 0.91
C ARG A 48 15.61 -7.08 0.12
N ILE A 49 15.91 -5.83 0.45
CA ILE A 49 15.63 -4.68 -0.41
C ILE A 49 16.68 -4.64 -1.54
N ALA A 50 16.23 -4.63 -2.80
CA ALA A 50 17.11 -4.45 -3.94
C ALA A 50 17.56 -2.98 -4.00
N ASP A 51 18.86 -2.75 -3.90
CA ASP A 51 19.52 -1.44 -3.94
C ASP A 51 19.21 -0.70 -5.25
N ASN A 52 18.09 0.03 -5.27
CA ASN A 52 17.76 0.99 -6.32
C ASN A 52 17.20 2.23 -5.62
N ALA A 53 17.87 3.36 -5.87
CA ALA A 53 17.67 4.63 -5.19
C ALA A 53 16.17 4.98 -5.01
N ASP A 54 15.78 5.16 -3.75
CA ASP A 54 14.48 5.64 -3.24
C ASP A 54 13.25 4.70 -3.38
N VAL A 55 13.41 3.52 -4.00
CA VAL A 55 12.29 2.59 -4.26
C VAL A 55 12.49 1.31 -3.45
N ASN A 56 11.83 1.20 -2.30
CA ASN A 56 11.86 -0.04 -1.52
C ASN A 56 10.97 -1.09 -2.22
N THR A 57 11.46 -2.32 -2.32
CA THR A 57 10.70 -3.45 -2.82
C THR A 57 10.54 -4.46 -1.69
N ILE A 58 9.30 -4.78 -1.32
CA ILE A 58 9.03 -5.90 -0.40
C ILE A 58 8.65 -7.11 -1.25
N GLY A 59 9.37 -8.22 -1.07
CA GLY A 59 9.17 -9.45 -1.85
C GLY A 59 9.49 -10.73 -1.07
N ILE A 60 8.49 -11.59 -0.94
CA ILE A 60 8.66 -12.97 -0.48
C ILE A 60 9.12 -13.85 -1.65
N LYS A 61 10.24 -14.55 -1.46
CA LYS A 61 10.61 -15.70 -2.30
C LYS A 61 9.94 -16.94 -1.69
N GLU A 62 8.61 -17.02 -1.73
CA GLU A 62 7.92 -18.29 -1.47
C GLU A 62 7.84 -19.06 -2.81
N GLU A 63 8.13 -20.36 -2.73
CA GLU A 63 8.47 -21.26 -3.84
C GLU A 63 7.48 -21.18 -5.02
N GLY A 64 7.87 -20.49 -6.09
CA GLY A 64 7.18 -20.53 -7.40
C GLY A 64 6.34 -19.31 -7.80
N LEU A 65 6.03 -18.38 -6.89
CA LEU A 65 5.24 -17.17 -7.21
C LEU A 65 5.95 -15.91 -6.69
N GLY A 66 6.91 -15.40 -7.45
CA GLY A 66 7.63 -14.17 -7.13
C GLY A 66 6.74 -12.93 -7.27
N THR A 67 5.92 -12.63 -6.26
CA THR A 67 5.21 -11.35 -6.19
C THR A 67 6.10 -10.35 -5.47
N SER A 68 6.59 -9.35 -6.19
CA SER A 68 7.36 -8.25 -5.62
C SER A 68 6.58 -6.96 -5.82
N ILE A 69 6.34 -6.21 -4.75
CA ILE A 69 5.73 -4.88 -4.84
C ILE A 69 6.87 -3.87 -4.94
N ILE A 70 6.94 -3.17 -6.07
CA ILE A 70 8.00 -2.21 -6.35
C ILE A 70 7.76 -0.84 -5.70
N ASN A 71 6.51 -0.45 -5.40
CA ASN A 71 6.20 0.90 -4.93
C ASN A 71 6.07 0.99 -3.39
N VAL A 72 7.10 0.59 -2.65
CA VAL A 72 7.10 0.73 -1.18
C VAL A 72 7.86 1.98 -0.76
N PHE A 73 7.18 2.81 0.02
CA PHE A 73 7.71 4.04 0.59
C PHE A 73 7.85 3.87 2.11
N GLN A 74 9.09 3.81 2.57
CA GLN A 74 9.43 3.68 3.98
C GLN A 74 10.24 4.92 4.36
N LYS A 75 9.65 5.81 5.16
CA LYS A 75 10.29 7.04 5.66
C LYS A 75 9.71 7.39 7.03
N THR A 76 10.25 8.45 7.64
CA THR A 76 9.82 9.03 8.91
C THR A 76 8.75 10.13 8.69
N GLY A 77 7.93 10.38 9.72
CA GLY A 77 6.70 11.21 9.73
C GLY A 77 6.54 12.29 8.66
N ASP A 78 7.39 13.33 8.65
CA ASP A 78 7.27 14.46 7.69
C ASP A 78 7.31 14.04 6.22
N GLN A 79 8.12 13.04 5.87
CA GLN A 79 8.20 12.57 4.49
C GLN A 79 6.98 11.71 4.13
N LEU A 80 6.42 10.97 5.10
CA LEU A 80 5.18 10.21 4.92
C LEU A 80 4.00 11.15 4.65
N ARG A 81 3.86 12.24 5.42
CA ARG A 81 2.78 13.22 5.23
C ARG A 81 2.86 13.89 3.85
N ASN A 82 4.05 14.33 3.46
CA ASN A 82 4.28 14.88 2.12
C ASN A 82 3.89 13.87 1.03
N LYS A 83 4.27 12.59 1.19
CA LYS A 83 3.94 11.55 0.20
C LYS A 83 2.44 11.30 0.12
N MET A 84 1.75 11.25 1.26
CA MET A 84 0.30 11.10 1.30
C MET A 84 -0.40 12.28 0.61
N GLN A 85 0.07 13.50 0.83
CA GLN A 85 -0.43 14.67 0.12
C GLN A 85 -0.19 14.60 -1.40
N GLU A 86 0.98 14.12 -1.85
CA GLU A 86 1.24 13.84 -3.27
C GLU A 86 0.28 12.79 -3.86
N LEU A 87 -0.13 11.81 -3.04
CA LEU A 87 -1.10 10.79 -3.43
C LEU A 87 -2.55 11.32 -3.47
N GLY A 88 -2.79 12.55 -2.99
CA GLY A 88 -4.10 13.21 -3.03
C GLY A 88 -4.85 13.22 -1.70
N LEU A 89 -4.19 12.87 -0.59
CA LEU A 89 -4.75 12.99 0.76
C LEU A 89 -4.62 14.43 1.26
N ASN A 90 -5.55 14.85 2.11
CA ASN A 90 -5.40 16.13 2.80
C ASN A 90 -4.44 15.99 4.01
N GLU A 91 -4.08 17.11 4.63
CA GLU A 91 -3.18 17.13 5.79
C GLU A 91 -3.73 16.34 6.99
N GLU A 92 -5.03 16.43 7.23
CA GLU A 92 -5.71 15.74 8.34
C GLU A 92 -5.68 14.21 8.17
N GLU A 93 -6.00 13.72 6.96
CA GLU A 93 -5.93 12.31 6.58
C GLU A 93 -4.48 11.82 6.65
N ALA A 94 -3.53 12.61 6.13
CA ALA A 94 -2.12 12.27 6.18
C ALA A 94 -1.61 12.13 7.63
N ASN A 95 -2.01 13.03 8.52
CA ASN A 95 -1.67 12.97 9.93
C ASN A 95 -2.30 11.75 10.63
N PHE A 96 -3.57 11.47 10.34
CA PHE A 96 -4.26 10.28 10.87
C PHE A 96 -3.58 8.98 10.44
N TYR A 97 -3.22 8.89 9.16
CA TYR A 97 -2.53 7.71 8.62
C TYR A 97 -1.09 7.60 9.12
N GLU A 98 -0.39 8.70 9.33
CA GLU A 98 0.93 8.69 9.96
C GLU A 98 0.88 8.08 11.37
N GLU A 99 -0.10 8.48 12.19
CA GLU A 99 -0.28 7.90 13.53
C GLU A 99 -0.47 6.37 13.44
N LYS A 100 -1.23 5.88 12.45
CA LYS A 100 -1.38 4.43 12.20
C LYS A 100 -0.08 3.76 11.83
N LEU A 101 0.77 4.40 11.04
CA LEU A 101 2.08 3.88 10.68
C LEU A 101 3.02 3.83 11.89
N ASP A 102 2.94 4.83 12.79
CA ASP A 102 3.71 4.85 14.04
C ASP A 102 3.32 3.71 15.00
N GLU A 103 2.02 3.37 15.04
CA GLU A 103 1.51 2.16 15.73
C GLU A 103 2.11 0.85 15.16
N GLY A 104 2.82 0.92 14.02
CA GLY A 104 3.46 -0.22 13.36
C GLY A 104 2.58 -0.88 12.29
N LYS A 105 1.49 -0.23 11.88
CA LYS A 105 0.66 -0.69 10.76
C LYS A 105 1.33 -0.39 9.43
N ILE A 106 0.82 -1.03 8.39
CA ILE A 106 1.23 -0.84 7.00
C ILE A 106 0.01 -0.39 6.22
N LEU A 107 0.17 0.64 5.42
CA LEU A 107 -0.92 1.20 4.62
C LEU A 107 -0.70 0.91 3.14
N LEU A 108 -1.72 0.36 2.49
CA LEU A 108 -1.76 0.11 1.06
C LEU A 108 -2.67 1.13 0.40
N PHE A 109 -2.12 1.93 -0.51
CA PHE A 109 -2.84 2.91 -1.30
C PHE A 109 -3.05 2.39 -2.71
N VAL A 110 -4.27 2.48 -3.21
CA VAL A 110 -4.63 2.02 -4.55
C VAL A 110 -5.33 3.16 -5.29
N LYS A 111 -4.78 3.55 -6.44
CA LYS A 111 -5.34 4.64 -7.26
C LYS A 111 -6.53 4.21 -8.11
N ASP A 112 -6.57 2.94 -8.50
CA ASP A 112 -7.66 2.38 -9.31
C ASP A 112 -8.87 2.02 -8.43
N LEU A 113 -9.76 2.99 -8.25
CA LEU A 113 -10.98 2.85 -7.45
C LEU A 113 -12.06 1.98 -8.11
N GLU A 114 -12.07 1.91 -9.43
CA GLU A 114 -13.09 1.15 -10.16
C GLU A 114 -12.91 -0.35 -9.92
N ARG A 115 -11.67 -0.84 -9.99
CA ARG A 115 -11.34 -2.26 -9.81
C ARG A 115 -11.24 -2.68 -8.35
N ILE A 116 -10.84 -1.77 -7.45
CA ILE A 116 -10.77 -2.12 -6.03
C ILE A 116 -12.16 -2.37 -5.42
N GLY A 117 -13.22 -1.75 -5.96
CA GLY A 117 -14.59 -1.97 -5.49
C GLY A 117 -15.01 -3.44 -5.57
N GLU A 118 -14.60 -4.14 -6.63
CA GLU A 118 -14.85 -5.58 -6.82
C GLU A 118 -14.06 -6.40 -5.79
N TRP A 119 -12.76 -6.06 -5.63
CA TRP A 119 -11.86 -6.72 -4.69
C TRP A 119 -12.34 -6.64 -3.22
N LEU A 120 -12.90 -5.49 -2.83
CA LEU A 120 -13.41 -5.26 -1.47
C LEU A 120 -14.70 -6.05 -1.18
N GLN A 121 -15.54 -6.29 -2.19
CA GLN A 121 -16.76 -7.09 -2.02
C GLN A 121 -16.43 -8.55 -1.71
N GLU A 122 -15.41 -9.11 -2.35
CA GLU A 122 -14.97 -10.48 -2.10
C GLU A 122 -14.41 -10.65 -0.67
N ARG A 123 -13.67 -9.66 -0.16
CA ARG A 123 -13.12 -9.70 1.21
C ARG A 123 -14.14 -9.38 2.31
N ARG A 124 -15.20 -8.62 2.01
CA ARG A 124 -16.32 -8.41 2.95
C ARG A 124 -17.21 -9.64 3.11
N CYS A 125 -17.10 -10.63 2.22
CA CYS A 125 -17.97 -11.80 2.22
C CYS A 125 -17.59 -12.89 3.26
N THR A 126 -16.84 -12.53 4.32
CA THR A 126 -16.56 -13.42 5.48
C THR A 126 -17.29 -12.97 6.76
N TYR A 127 -18.17 -11.97 6.70
CA TYR A 127 -19.14 -11.70 7.77
C TYR A 127 -20.57 -11.90 7.27
N SER A 128 -20.92 -13.16 7.09
CA SER A 128 -22.31 -13.60 7.22
C SER A 128 -22.28 -14.96 7.89
N ILE A 129 -22.51 -14.97 9.21
CA ILE A 129 -23.51 -15.72 10.01
C ILE A 129 -23.25 -15.37 11.47
#